data_AF-A0A965G8I7-F1
#
_entry.id   AF-A0A965G8I7-F1
#
_cell.length_a   1.000
_cell.length_b   1.000
_cell.length_c   1.000
_cell.angle_alpha   90.00
_cell.angle_beta   90.00
_cell.angle_gamma   90.00
#
_symmetry.space_group_name_H-M   'P 1'
#
loop_
_entity.id
_entity.type
_entity.pdbx_description
1 polymer ?
#
loop_
_entity_poly.entity_id
_entity_poly.type
_entity_poly.pdbx_seq_one_letter_code
_entity_poly.pdbx_strand_id
1 'polypeptide(L)'
;GQYSGGNGQMFVRPHDVEVFIDAQVGTVPVELRRLSHMGRDLQAELALADGQLVMAQIPRDQINYASLEVGRRLHIRSREARSFVQDYSI
;
A
#
# COMPACT_ATOMS: atom_id res chain seq x y z
N GLY A 1 -8.30 -19.66 25.12
CA GLY A 1 -9.04 -19.68 23.84
C GLY A 1 -8.04 -19.39 22.75
N GLN A 2 -7.92 -20.29 21.78
CA GLN A 2 -6.94 -20.21 20.70
C GLN A 2 -7.43 -19.26 19.60
N TYR A 3 -6.60 -18.29 19.20
CA TYR A 3 -6.87 -17.39 18.07
C TYR A 3 -6.35 -18.06 16.79
N SER A 4 -7.11 -19.02 16.27
CA SER A 4 -6.91 -19.51 14.90
C SER A 4 -7.58 -18.51 13.95
N GLY A 5 -6.81 -17.51 13.56
CA GLY A 5 -7.18 -16.50 12.57
C GLY A 5 -6.00 -16.18 11.69
N GLY A 6 -5.43 -17.21 11.05
CA GLY A 6 -4.44 -17.05 9.99
C GLY A 6 -5.09 -16.39 8.78
N ASN A 7 -5.15 -15.06 8.80
CA ASN A 7 -5.37 -14.24 7.62
C ASN A 7 -4.13 -13.38 7.56
N GLY A 8 -3.23 -13.65 6.60
CA GLY A 8 -1.94 -12.99 6.45
C GLY A 8 -2.07 -11.48 6.20
N GLN A 9 -2.49 -10.73 7.22
CA GLN A 9 -2.50 -9.29 7.23
C GLN A 9 -1.04 -8.86 7.33
N MET A 10 -0.50 -8.38 6.23
CA MET A 10 0.84 -7.83 6.18
C MET A 10 0.85 -6.55 7.02
N PHE A 11 1.47 -6.58 8.20
CA PHE A 11 1.57 -5.44 9.10
C PHE A 11 2.66 -4.48 8.63
N VAL A 12 2.41 -3.77 7.53
CA VAL A 12 3.26 -2.66 7.10
C VAL A 12 2.79 -1.39 7.76
N ARG A 13 3.73 -0.63 8.33
CA ARG A 13 3.42 0.69 8.90
C ARG A 13 3.05 1.65 7.77
N PRO A 14 1.90 2.35 7.83
CA PRO A 14 1.46 3.21 6.74
C PRO A 14 2.45 4.30 6.34
N HIS A 15 3.24 4.80 7.31
CA HIS A 15 4.25 5.83 7.08
C HIS A 15 5.57 5.32 6.51
N ASP A 16 5.80 4.00 6.52
CA ASP A 16 6.97 3.37 5.90
C ASP A 16 6.70 2.90 4.46
N VAL A 17 5.49 3.14 3.95
CA VAL A 17 5.07 2.86 2.57
C VAL A 17 5.20 4.12 1.73
N GLU A 18 6.11 4.09 0.77
CA GLU A 18 6.21 5.10 -0.27
C GLU A 18 5.32 4.72 -1.45
N VAL A 19 4.53 5.67 -1.94
CA VAL A 19 3.60 5.48 -3.07
C VAL A 19 4.07 6.28 -4.27
N PHE A 20 4.12 5.61 -5.42
CA PHE A 20 4.56 6.13 -6.70
C PHE A 20 3.43 5.94 -7.73
N ILE A 21 3.27 6.94 -8.60
CA ILE A 21 2.31 6.87 -9.72
C ILE A 21 2.86 5.97 -10.83
N ASP A 22 4.17 6.05 -11.05
CA ASP A 22 4.91 5.30 -12.06
C ASP A 22 5.66 4.11 -11.45
N ALA A 23 5.87 3.08 -12.27
CA ALA A 23 6.67 1.93 -11.88
C ALA A 23 8.12 2.35 -11.62
N GLN A 24 8.63 2.04 -10.44
CA GLN A 24 10.02 2.29 -10.04
C GLN A 24 10.71 0.96 -9.72
N VAL A 25 12.05 0.96 -9.79
CA VAL A 25 12.86 -0.20 -9.41
C VAL A 25 12.60 -0.54 -7.93
N GLY A 26 12.19 -1.78 -7.66
CA GLY A 26 11.89 -2.26 -6.32
C GLY A 26 10.53 -1.84 -5.76
N THR A 27 9.62 -1.35 -6.61
CA THR A 27 8.21 -1.17 -6.25
C THR A 27 7.35 -2.36 -6.67
N VAL A 28 6.25 -2.59 -5.95
CA VAL A 28 5.23 -3.57 -6.30
C VAL A 28 3.97 -2.88 -6.79
N PRO A 29 3.31 -3.39 -7.84
CA PRO A 29 2.06 -2.84 -8.34
C PRO A 29 0.93 -3.15 -7.36
N VAL A 30 0.12 -2.14 -7.07
CA VAL A 30 -1.05 -2.19 -6.21
C VAL A 30 -2.18 -1.38 -6.80
N GLU A 31 -3.40 -1.64 -6.37
CA GLU A 31 -4.58 -0.93 -6.81
C GLU A 31 -5.18 -0.10 -5.68
N LEU A 32 -5.44 1.18 -5.93
CA LEU A 32 -6.11 2.04 -4.97
C LEU A 32 -7.55 1.59 -4.79
N ARG A 33 -7.90 1.06 -3.62
CA ARG A 33 -9.27 0.63 -3.28
C ARG A 33 -10.04 1.75 -2.60
N ARG A 34 -9.35 2.54 -1.78
CA ARG A 34 -9.97 3.65 -1.05
C ARG A 34 -8.93 4.73 -0.78
N LEU A 35 -9.38 5.98 -0.81
CA LEU A 35 -8.59 7.12 -0.39
C LEU A 35 -9.36 7.86 0.71
N SER A 36 -8.71 8.05 1.85
CA SER A 36 -9.26 8.74 3.02
C SER A 36 -8.41 9.97 3.31
N HIS A 37 -9.04 11.13 3.50
CA HIS A 37 -8.34 12.38 3.78
C HIS A 37 -8.17 12.54 5.29
N MET A 38 -6.92 12.65 5.76
CA MET A 38 -6.56 12.87 7.16
C MET A 38 -5.97 14.26 7.35
N GLY A 39 -6.69 15.29 6.92
CA GLY A 39 -6.27 16.69 7.02
C GLY A 39 -5.09 17.02 6.11
N ARG A 40 -3.86 16.87 6.62
CA ARG A 40 -2.61 17.14 5.87
C ARG A 40 -2.08 15.91 5.13
N ASP A 41 -2.48 14.73 5.57
CA ASP A 41 -2.08 13.44 5.02
C ASP A 41 -3.25 12.78 4.31
N LEU A 42 -2.93 11.88 3.39
CA LEU A 42 -3.88 11.02 2.70
C LEU A 42 -3.59 9.58 3.13
N GLN A 43 -4.62 8.87 3.57
CA GLN A 43 -4.53 7.45 3.81
C GLN A 43 -5.10 6.72 2.59
N ALA A 44 -4.22 6.07 1.85
CA ALA A 44 -4.57 5.23 0.72
C ALA A 44 -4.65 3.77 1.17
N GLU A 45 -5.80 3.14 0.96
CA GLU A 45 -5.97 1.70 1.07
C GLU A 45 -5.69 1.08 -0.29
N LEU A 46 -4.67 0.23 -0.33
CA LEU A 46 -4.11 -0.34 -1.53
C LEU A 46 -4.30 -1.86 -1.48
N ALA A 47 -4.86 -2.44 -2.53
CA ALA A 47 -4.92 -3.89 -2.69
C ALA A 47 -3.77 -4.36 -3.56
N LEU A 48 -3.07 -5.40 -3.12
CA LEU A 48 -2.13 -6.14 -3.95
C LEU A 48 -2.91 -7.07 -4.89
N ALA A 49 -2.26 -7.51 -5.96
CA ALA A 49 -2.83 -8.49 -6.89
C ALA A 49 -3.24 -9.80 -6.19
N ASP A 50 -2.59 -10.14 -5.08
CA ASP A 50 -2.88 -11.32 -4.26
C ASP A 50 -4.10 -11.15 -3.32
N GLY A 51 -4.70 -9.95 -3.28
CA GLY A 51 -5.84 -9.64 -2.42
C GLY A 51 -5.46 -9.14 -1.02
N GLN A 52 -4.17 -9.07 -0.69
CA GLN A 52 -3.70 -8.43 0.53
C GLN A 52 -3.96 -6.91 0.49
N LEU A 53 -4.33 -6.35 1.65
CA LEU A 53 -4.55 -4.93 1.81
C LEU A 53 -3.36 -4.29 2.53
N VAL A 54 -2.89 -3.17 1.99
CA VAL A 54 -1.84 -2.33 2.54
C VAL A 54 -2.37 -0.92 2.72
N MET A 55 -2.21 -0.36 3.91
CA MET A 55 -2.45 1.05 4.14
C MET A 55 -1.15 1.81 3.90
N ALA A 56 -1.22 2.84 3.06
CA ALA A 56 -0.14 3.80 2.87
C ALA A 56 -0.60 5.18 3.32
N GLN A 57 0.26 5.89 4.04
CA GLN A 57 0.05 7.27 4.41
C GLN A 57 0.91 8.14 3.51
N ILE A 58 0.26 8.94 2.68
CA ILE A 58 0.91 9.79 1.69
C ILE A 58 0.73 11.24 2.13
N PRO A 59 1.82 11.99 2.35
CA PRO A 59 1.72 13.42 2.58
C PRO A 59 1.13 14.08 1.34
N ARG A 60 0.14 14.95 1.52
CA ARG A 60 -0.50 15.65 0.38
C ARG A 60 0.49 16.47 -0.45
N ASP A 61 1.62 16.85 0.13
CA ASP A 61 2.70 17.60 -0.53
C ASP A 61 3.61 16.71 -1.41
N GLN A 62 3.71 15.41 -1.12
CA GLN A 62 4.55 14.49 -1.90
C GLN A 62 3.89 13.99 -3.18
N ILE A 63 2.56 14.02 -3.27
CA ILE A 63 1.84 13.46 -4.42
C ILE A 63 0.73 14.39 -4.89
N ASN A 64 0.49 14.41 -6.19
CA ASN A 64 -0.65 15.11 -6.73
C ASN A 64 -1.93 14.32 -6.43
N TYR A 65 -2.72 14.80 -5.45
CA TYR A 65 -3.99 14.17 -5.06
C TYR A 65 -4.95 14.04 -6.25
N ALA A 66 -4.91 14.97 -7.22
CA ALA A 66 -5.77 14.93 -8.40
C ALA A 66 -5.47 13.74 -9.32
N SER A 67 -4.29 13.13 -9.17
CA SER A 67 -3.90 11.92 -9.89
C SER A 67 -4.27 10.64 -9.14
N LEU A 68 -4.67 10.71 -7.86
CA LEU A 68 -5.02 9.55 -7.04
C LEU A 68 -6.52 9.26 -7.17
N GLU A 69 -6.86 8.25 -7.96
CA GLU A 69 -8.24 7.81 -8.18
C GLU A 69 -8.42 6.35 -7.78
N VAL A 70 -9.57 6.03 -7.16
CA VAL A 70 -9.91 4.65 -6.81
C VAL A 70 -10.01 3.81 -8.08
N GLY A 71 -9.42 2.62 -8.07
CA GLY A 71 -9.25 1.74 -9.23
C GLY A 71 -7.95 1.99 -10.00
N ARG A 72 -7.20 3.05 -9.67
CA ARG A 72 -5.91 3.31 -10.31
C ARG A 72 -4.85 2.34 -9.81
N ARG A 73 -4.04 1.84 -10.74
CA ARG A 73 -2.81 1.12 -10.43
C ARG A 73 -1.73 2.11 -10.02
N LEU A 74 -1.20 1.89 -8.82
CA LEU A 74 -0.10 2.63 -8.23
C LEU A 74 1.02 1.63 -7.91
N HIS A 75 2.16 2.16 -7.53
CA HIS A 75 3.33 1.38 -7.20
C HIS A 75 3.77 1.72 -5.79
N ILE A 76 4.00 0.74 -4.94
CA ILE A 76 4.50 0.99 -3.59
C ILE A 76 5.84 0.35 -3.34
N ARG A 77 6.64 1.00 -2.50
CA ARG A 77 7.85 0.46 -1.93
C ARG A 77 7.77 0.65 -0.43
N SER A 78 8.18 -0.36 0.32
CA SER A 78 8.27 -0.20 1.76
C SER A 78 9.72 -0.24 2.21
N ARG A 79 10.06 0.68 3.10
CA ARG A 79 11.44 0.86 3.54
C ARG A 79 11.84 -0.12 4.65
N GLU A 80 10.91 -0.43 5.56
CA GLU A 80 11.16 -1.36 6.68
C GLU A 80 10.52 -2.74 6.52
N ALA A 81 9.51 -2.88 5.65
CA ALA A 81 8.80 -4.15 5.52
C ALA A 81 9.64 -5.16 4.72
N ARG A 82 10.42 -5.91 5.49
CA ARG A 82 11.21 -7.10 5.18
C ARG A 82 10.46 -8.24 4.48
N SER A 83 9.25 -8.04 3.95
CA SER A 83 8.35 -9.14 3.58
C SER A 83 7.34 -8.83 2.45
N PHE A 84 7.65 -7.95 1.48
CA PHE A 84 6.87 -7.94 0.22
C PHE A 84 7.16 -9.16 -0.67
N VAL A 85 8.20 -9.94 -0.32
CA VAL A 85 8.85 -10.89 -1.25
C VAL A 85 8.69 -12.36 -0.84
N GLN A 86 8.08 -12.69 0.31
CA GLN A 86 8.17 -14.09 0.79
C GLN A 86 7.01 -15.03 0.45
N ASP A 87 5.96 -14.59 -0.24
CA ASP A 87 4.88 -15.51 -0.67
C ASP A 87 4.53 -15.42 -2.17
N TYR A 88 5.45 -14.92 -3.02
CA TYR A 88 5.38 -15.26 -4.45
C TYR A 88 5.95 -16.67 -4.66
N SER A 89 5.29 -17.68 -4.07
CA SER A 89 5.55 -19.07 -4.40
C SER A 89 4.59 -19.46 -5.53
N ILE A 90 5.10 -19.43 -6.77
CA ILE A 90 4.48 -20.12 -7.91
C ILE A 90 5.10 -21.51 -7.98
#